data_AF-A0A0S8IS26-F1
#
_entry.id   AF-A0A0S8IS26-F1
#
_cell.length_a   1.000
_cell.length_b   1.000
_cell.length_c   1.000
_cell.angle_alpha   90.00
_cell.angle_beta   90.00
_cell.angle_gamma   90.00
#
_symmetry.space_group_name_H-M   'P 1'
#
loop_
_entity.id
_entity.type
_entity.pdbx_description
1 polymer ?
#
loop_
_entity_poly.entity_id
_entity_poly.type
_entity_poly.pdbx_seq_one_letter_code
_entity_poly.pdbx_strand_id
1 'polypeptide(L)'
;RFREAILENLPVPVIGISRDGIMVVANRHVRRVFPRLQNTPPGTHIREVFPTEIVDRISRVLDGDDHGTDLLPFKWNGHVVRAHIEPVKAAESVSGCILVPELLENGGSEE
;
A
#
# COMPACT_ATOMS: atom_id res chain seq x y z
N ARG A 1 -15.70 -1.19 11.08
CA ARG A 1 -16.99 -1.65 10.51
C ARG A 1 -17.47 -0.84 9.30
N PHE A 2 -17.95 0.42 9.41
CA PHE A 2 -18.43 1.16 8.21
C PHE A 2 -17.30 1.49 7.20
N ARG A 3 -16.11 1.83 7.69
CA ARG A 3 -14.94 2.15 6.85
C ARG A 3 -14.38 0.95 6.08
N GLU A 4 -14.35 -0.24 6.69
CA GLU A 4 -13.88 -1.47 6.02
C GLU A 4 -14.80 -1.87 4.87
N ALA A 5 -16.12 -1.77 5.07
CA ALA A 5 -17.10 -2.10 4.03
C ALA A 5 -16.99 -1.19 2.79
N ILE A 6 -16.59 0.07 2.96
CA ILE A 6 -16.33 0.99 1.85
C ILE A 6 -15.08 0.54 1.10
N LEU A 7 -13.99 0.28 1.82
CA LEU A 7 -12.70 -0.10 1.22
C LEU A 7 -12.77 -1.41 0.44
N GLU A 8 -13.56 -2.38 0.92
CA GLU A 8 -13.77 -3.67 0.22
C GLU A 8 -14.45 -3.53 -1.15
N ASN A 9 -15.27 -2.50 -1.33
CA ASN A 9 -16.04 -2.29 -2.56
C ASN A 9 -15.37 -1.30 -3.54
N LEU A 10 -14.25 -0.68 -3.17
CA LEU A 10 -13.52 0.20 -4.09
C LEU A 10 -12.99 -0.62 -5.28
N PRO A 11 -13.17 -0.17 -6.54
CA PRO A 11 -12.74 -0.90 -7.72
C PRO A 11 -11.22 -0.85 -7.96
N VAL A 12 -10.46 -0.35 -6.98
CA VAL A 12 -9.00 -0.20 -7.00
C VAL A 12 -8.39 -0.95 -5.82
N PRO A 13 -7.16 -1.48 -5.96
CA PRO A 13 -6.45 -2.11 -4.85
C PRO A 13 -6.14 -1.08 -3.76
N VAL A 14 -6.47 -1.39 -2.51
CA VAL A 14 -6.23 -0.49 -1.38
C VAL A 14 -5.72 -1.26 -0.17
N ILE A 15 -4.66 -0.75 0.45
CA ILE A 15 -4.12 -1.24 1.71
C ILE A 15 -4.10 -0.09 2.71
N GLY A 16 -4.71 -0.27 3.87
CA GLY A 16 -4.61 0.66 4.98
C GLY A 16 -3.52 0.22 5.95
N ILE A 17 -2.70 1.17 6.39
CA ILE A 17 -1.55 0.95 7.27
C ILE A 17 -1.69 1.90 8.46
N SER A 18 -1.53 1.37 9.68
CA SER A 18 -1.54 2.18 10.90
C SER A 18 -0.25 2.99 11.06
N ARG A 19 -0.25 3.91 12.04
CA ARG A 19 0.96 4.66 12.43
C ARG A 19 2.16 3.78 12.80
N ASP A 20 1.92 2.58 13.31
CA ASP A 20 2.97 1.65 13.73
C ASP A 20 3.46 0.75 12.58
N GLY A 21 3.08 1.04 11.33
CA GLY A 21 3.45 0.20 10.19
C GLY A 21 2.72 -1.14 10.15
N ILE A 22 1.55 -1.25 10.78
CA ILE A 22 0.74 -2.46 10.78
C ILE A 22 -0.31 -2.39 9.68
N MET A 23 -0.42 -3.44 8.88
CA MET A 23 -1.49 -3.55 7.88
C MET A 23 -2.82 -3.79 8.59
N VAL A 24 -3.73 -2.81 8.49
CA VAL A 24 -5.06 -2.88 9.14
C VAL A 24 -6.14 -3.41 8.20
N VAL A 25 -5.97 -3.19 6.89
CA VAL A 25 -6.92 -3.64 5.86
C VAL A 25 -6.22 -3.80 4.53
N ALA A 26 -6.61 -4.80 3.75
CA ALA A 26 -6.23 -4.95 2.35
C ALA A 26 -7.46 -5.47 1.61
N ASN A 27 -8.00 -4.70 0.67
CA ASN A 27 -9.23 -5.10 0.00
C ASN A 27 -8.99 -6.24 -1.00
N ARG A 28 -10.08 -6.89 -1.44
CA ARG A 28 -10.00 -7.98 -2.43
C ARG A 28 -9.30 -7.64 -3.75
N HIS A 29 -9.15 -6.36 -4.10
CA HIS A 29 -8.51 -5.95 -5.37
C HIS A 29 -6.98 -5.97 -5.26
N VAL A 30 -6.42 -5.91 -4.05
CA VAL A 30 -4.98 -6.01 -3.77
C VAL A 30 -4.36 -7.27 -4.35
N ARG A 31 -5.08 -8.40 -4.35
CA ARG A 31 -4.59 -9.68 -4.89
C ARG A 31 -4.19 -9.63 -6.37
N ARG A 32 -4.68 -8.66 -7.12
CA ARG A 32 -4.30 -8.46 -8.53
C ARG A 32 -2.86 -7.98 -8.66
N VAL A 33 -2.40 -7.16 -7.70
CA VAL A 33 -1.05 -6.58 -7.67
C VAL A 33 -0.11 -7.41 -6.79
N PHE A 34 -0.62 -7.86 -5.64
CA PHE A 34 0.14 -8.66 -4.68
C PHE A 34 -0.60 -9.96 -4.34
N PRO A 35 -0.52 -11.01 -5.19
CA PRO A 35 -1.23 -12.27 -4.97
C PRO A 35 -0.92 -12.93 -3.62
N ARG A 36 0.31 -12.78 -3.12
CA ARG A 36 0.74 -13.35 -1.83
C ARG A 36 0.03 -12.73 -0.62
N LEU A 37 -0.50 -11.51 -0.73
CA LEU A 37 -1.20 -10.84 0.37
C LEU A 37 -2.56 -11.44 0.69
N GLN A 38 -3.11 -12.27 -0.20
CA GLN A 38 -4.37 -12.96 0.06
C GLN A 38 -4.31 -13.82 1.34
N ASN A 39 -3.12 -14.33 1.68
CA ASN A 39 -2.91 -15.17 2.85
C ASN A 39 -2.31 -14.41 4.03
N THR A 40 -2.08 -13.10 3.89
CA THR A 40 -1.49 -12.27 4.94
C THR A 40 -2.61 -11.76 5.85
N PRO A 41 -2.62 -12.13 7.15
CA PRO A 41 -3.67 -11.67 8.05
C PRO A 41 -3.54 -10.17 8.34
N PRO A 42 -4.67 -9.46 8.58
CA PRO A 42 -4.64 -8.16 9.22
C PRO A 42 -3.86 -8.22 10.54
N GLY A 43 -3.11 -7.16 10.85
CA GLY A 43 -2.19 -7.13 12.01
C GLY A 43 -0.74 -7.47 11.66
N THR A 44 -0.45 -7.91 10.43
CA THR A 44 0.92 -8.16 9.98
C THR A 44 1.68 -6.84 9.79
N HIS A 45 2.94 -6.79 10.21
CA HIS A 45 3.79 -5.62 10.03
C HIS A 45 4.28 -5.52 8.58
N ILE A 46 4.29 -4.30 8.00
CA ILE A 46 4.64 -4.09 6.58
C ILE A 46 6.05 -4.56 6.22
N ARG A 47 6.98 -4.55 7.18
CA ARG A 47 8.37 -5.07 7.03
C ARG A 47 8.46 -6.56 6.73
N GLU A 48 7.46 -7.33 7.15
CA GLU A 48 7.43 -8.78 6.89
C GLU A 48 6.95 -9.10 5.48
N VAL A 49 6.38 -8.10 4.82
CA VAL A 49 5.58 -8.27 3.62
C VAL A 49 6.24 -7.59 2.45
N PHE A 50 6.58 -6.31 2.61
CA PHE A 50 7.01 -5.43 1.55
C PHE A 50 8.53 -5.27 1.50
N PRO A 51 9.10 -4.96 0.31
CA PRO A 51 10.52 -4.67 0.20
C PRO A 51 10.89 -3.39 0.98
N THR A 52 12.14 -3.30 1.42
CA THR A 52 12.64 -2.19 2.24
C THR A 52 12.36 -0.82 1.63
N GLU A 53 12.47 -0.67 0.31
CA GLU A 53 12.29 0.59 -0.41
C GLU A 53 10.92 1.25 -0.16
N ILE A 54 9.83 0.46 -0.25
CA ILE A 54 8.48 0.96 -0.01
C ILE A 54 8.21 1.11 1.49
N VAL A 55 8.78 0.25 2.33
CA VAL A 55 8.68 0.35 3.80
C VAL A 55 9.30 1.66 4.29
N ASP A 56 10.47 2.03 3.78
CA ASP A 56 11.17 3.26 4.16
C ASP A 56 10.40 4.51 3.73
N ARG A 57 9.74 4.46 2.57
CA ARG A 57 8.85 5.54 2.13
C ARG A 57 7.62 5.65 3.02
N ILE A 58 6.95 4.52 3.30
CA ILE A 58 5.78 4.50 4.20
C ILE A 58 6.16 5.07 5.56
N SER A 59 7.31 4.67 6.12
CA SER A 59 7.80 5.16 7.42
C SER A 59 7.97 6.69 7.41
N ARG A 60 8.62 7.25 6.39
CA ARG A 60 8.76 8.72 6.23
C ARG A 60 7.41 9.45 6.11
N VAL A 61 6.44 8.86 5.42
CA VAL A 61 5.08 9.43 5.35
C VAL A 61 4.38 9.40 6.72
N LEU A 62 4.56 8.31 7.48
CA LEU A 62 4.00 8.18 8.83
C LEU A 62 4.66 9.13 9.84
N ASP A 63 5.94 9.41 9.68
CA ASP A 63 6.71 10.36 10.49
C ASP A 63 6.40 11.83 10.12
N GLY A 64 5.78 12.05 8.95
CA GLY A 64 5.42 13.39 8.45
C GLY A 64 6.54 14.10 7.70
N ASP A 65 7.67 13.42 7.48
CA ASP A 65 8.81 13.91 6.68
C ASP A 65 8.52 13.93 5.18
N ASP A 66 7.38 13.38 4.79
CA ASP A 66 6.99 13.13 3.42
C ASP A 66 5.48 13.20 3.26
N HIS A 67 5.03 13.90 2.22
CA HIS A 67 3.62 14.11 1.96
C HIS A 67 2.99 13.02 1.09
N GLY A 68 3.77 12.06 0.59
CA GLY A 68 3.25 10.89 -0.12
C GLY A 68 2.68 11.16 -1.51
N THR A 69 2.90 12.37 -2.04
CA THR A 69 2.31 12.85 -3.31
C THR A 69 2.89 12.21 -4.56
N ASP A 70 4.08 11.60 -4.47
CA ASP A 70 4.77 11.04 -5.62
C ASP A 70 4.56 9.52 -5.73
N LEU A 71 4.32 9.05 -6.95
CA LEU A 71 4.27 7.62 -7.27
C LEU A 71 5.66 7.00 -7.07
N LEU A 72 5.76 6.05 -6.15
CA LEU A 72 7.01 5.31 -5.92
C LEU A 72 7.02 4.02 -6.75
N PRO A 73 7.91 3.87 -7.74
CA PRO A 73 8.14 2.59 -8.40
C PRO A 73 9.01 1.69 -7.51
N PHE A 74 8.65 0.42 -7.39
CA PHE A 74 9.46 -0.61 -6.74
C PHE A 74 9.27 -1.97 -7.41
N LYS A 75 10.19 -2.91 -7.14
CA LYS A 75 10.10 -4.27 -7.71
C LYS A 75 9.35 -5.20 -6.76
N TRP A 76 8.39 -5.94 -7.31
CA TRP A 76 7.66 -6.97 -6.58
C TRP A 76 7.49 -8.22 -7.45
N ASN A 77 8.04 -9.35 -7.01
CA ASN A 77 7.99 -10.63 -7.74
C ASN A 77 8.36 -10.52 -9.23
N GLY A 78 9.35 -9.68 -9.57
CA GLY A 78 9.80 -9.49 -10.96
C GLY A 78 9.00 -8.47 -11.77
N HIS A 79 7.93 -7.89 -11.23
CA HIS A 79 7.17 -6.81 -11.84
C HIS A 79 7.53 -5.46 -11.23
N VAL A 80 7.36 -4.39 -12.01
CA VAL A 80 7.41 -3.02 -11.48
C VAL A 80 6.01 -2.64 -11.01
N VAL A 81 5.92 -2.24 -9.75
CA VAL A 81 4.69 -1.73 -9.13
C VAL A 81 4.90 -0.26 -8.84
N ARG A 82 3.94 0.60 -9.16
CA ARG A 82 3.86 1.95 -8.62
C ARG A 82 2.93 1.96 -7.42
N ALA A 83 3.25 2.77 -6.43
CA ALA A 83 2.36 3.00 -5.31
C ALA A 83 2.13 4.49 -5.09
N HIS A 84 0.86 4.86 -4.94
CA HIS A 84 0.45 6.12 -4.32
C HIS A 84 0.29 5.91 -2.81
N ILE A 85 0.82 6.81 -1.99
CA ILE A 85 0.74 6.72 -0.53
C ILE A 85 0.04 7.99 -0.01
N GLU A 86 -1.18 7.86 0.45
CA GLU A 86 -1.94 8.99 0.99
C GLU A 86 -1.91 8.97 2.54
N PRO A 87 -1.32 9.97 3.21
CA PRO A 87 -1.35 10.03 4.67
C PRO A 87 -2.78 10.28 5.18
N VAL A 88 -3.22 9.49 6.15
CA VAL A 88 -4.50 9.69 6.84
C VAL A 88 -4.27 10.55 8.06
N LYS A 89 -4.69 11.81 7.97
CA LYS A 89 -4.57 12.78 9.07
C LYS A 89 -5.75 12.69 10.04
N ALA A 90 -5.46 12.74 11.33
CA ALA A 90 -6.45 12.92 12.39
C ALA A 90 -6.02 14.12 13.26
N ALA A 91 -6.89 15.14 13.32
CA ALA A 91 -6.55 16.46 13.85
C ALA A 91 -5.30 17.04 13.17
N GLU A 92 -4.16 17.04 13.85
CA GLU A 92 -2.89 17.64 13.38
C GLU A 92 -1.78 16.61 13.18
N SER A 93 -2.07 15.32 13.29
CA SER A 93 -1.05 14.26 13.18
C SER A 93 -1.44 13.18 12.16
N VAL A 94 -0.43 12.52 11.60
CA VAL A 94 -0.62 11.34 10.76
C VAL A 94 -1.01 10.17 11.67
N SER A 95 -2.16 9.56 11.37
CA SER A 95 -2.72 8.41 12.10
C SER A 95 -2.44 7.06 11.40
N GLY A 96 -1.96 7.13 10.17
CA GLY A 96 -1.72 6.01 9.28
C GLY A 96 -1.58 6.50 7.85
N CYS A 97 -1.57 5.59 6.90
CA CYS A 97 -1.62 5.92 5.48
C CYS A 97 -2.42 4.89 4.68
N ILE A 98 -2.79 5.28 3.47
CA ILE A 98 -3.43 4.42 2.47
C ILE A 98 -2.41 4.21 1.35
N LEU A 99 -2.14 2.95 1.03
CA LEU A 99 -1.32 2.54 -0.08
C LEU A 99 -2.24 2.05 -1.22
N VAL A 100 -2.11 2.69 -2.39
CA VAL A 100 -2.84 2.34 -3.61
C VAL A 100 -1.82 1.87 -4.66
N PRO A 101 -1.62 0.56 -4.82
CA PRO A 101 -0.64 0.02 -5.76
C PRO A 101 -1.20 -0.14 -7.18
N GLU A 102 -0.34 -0.07 -8.17
CA GLU A 102 -0.67 -0.29 -9.58
C GLU A 102 0.45 -1.13 -10.21
N LEU A 103 0.09 -2.26 -10.84
CA LEU A 103 1.02 -3.01 -11.66
C LEU A 103 1.31 -2.23 -12.93
N LEU A 104 2.60 -2.06 -13.25
CA LEU A 104 2.98 -1.63 -14.58
C LEU A 104 3.09 -2.87 -15.45
N GLU A 105 2.24 -2.94 -16.47
CA GLU A 105 2.48 -3.88 -17.55
C GLU A 105 3.87 -3.56 -18.12
N ASN A 106 4.77 -4.54 -18.07
CA ASN A 106 5.96 -4.49 -18.90
C ASN A 106 5.41 -4.35 -20.31
N GLY A 107 5.69 -3.21 -20.97
CA GLY A 107 5.35 -3.02 -22.38
C GLY A 107 5.69 -4.30 -23.10
N GLY A 108 4.67 -4.89 -23.74
CA GLY A 108 4.80 -6.17 -24.42
C GLY A 108 6.10 -6.16 -25.21
N SER A 109 6.84 -7.25 -25.09
CA SER A 109 7.78 -7.60 -26.14
C SER A 109 6.96 -7.64 -27.42
N GLU A 110 6.99 -6.56 -28.21
CA GLU A 110 6.69 -6.63 -29.62
C GLU A 110 7.75 -7.58 -30.18
N GLU A 111 7.32 -8.82 -30.45
CA GLU A 111 8.02 -9.78 -31.30
C GLU A 111 8.21 -9.22 -32.72
#